data_AF-A0A2N2WC44-F1
#
_entry.id   AF-A0A2N2WC44-F1
#
_cell.length_a   1.000
_cell.length_b   1.000
_cell.length_c   1.000
_cell.angle_alpha   90.00
_cell.angle_beta   90.00
_cell.angle_gamma   90.00
#
_symmetry.space_group_name_H-M   'P 1'
#
loop_
_entity.id
_entity.type
_entity.pdbx_description
1 polymer ?
#
loop_
_entity_poly.entity_id
_entity_poly.type
_entity_poly.pdbx_seq_one_letter_code
_entity_poly.pdbx_strand_id
1 'polypeptide(L)'
;MKMNFLKILPLLLLMISGIANAQNQTDIRINEVMSINQNGPIDNFGHHAAWIEIFNTSYGTVNIANMFLTDDINDPRKYRIPSNARMYMGPRSYLIFYFDGNSEHSVFHTNFKLDSTDFIALYASNATTVVDSVSFNLSKADQTCTRSIDGKGDWVVSNSFTPGQTNETEAKVKTAELFIQYDPIGIGMTMVAFSVVMCALALLYLFFKVLSKLFQTKVTINLKHKRTASVNIEEEESETQILSGEINAAIALAIHLYRNQLHDHEEAVLTIKKVTKTYSPWSSKLYMLRQMPNKPVQNPFKRK
;
A
#
# COMPACT_ATOMS: atom_id res chain seq x y z
N MET A 1 8.71 3.86 38.58
CA MET A 1 7.77 4.49 37.64
C MET A 1 7.15 3.39 36.76
N LYS A 2 5.89 2.99 37.00
CA LYS A 2 5.22 1.94 36.20
C LYS A 2 4.86 2.50 34.83
N MET A 3 5.61 2.13 33.80
CA MET A 3 5.32 2.56 32.44
C MET A 3 4.22 1.67 31.87
N ASN A 4 3.02 2.22 31.68
CA ASN A 4 1.85 1.49 31.23
C ASN A 4 2.02 1.11 29.75
N PHE A 5 2.33 -0.16 29.48
CA PHE A 5 2.49 -0.72 28.12
C PHE A 5 1.30 -0.44 27.18
N LEU A 6 0.09 -0.25 27.73
CA LEU A 6 -1.11 0.11 26.97
C LEU A 6 -1.02 1.49 26.30
N LYS A 7 -0.15 2.39 26.79
CA LYS A 7 0.10 3.70 26.19
C LYS A 7 1.19 3.67 25.10
N ILE A 8 2.00 2.61 25.03
CA ILE A 8 3.08 2.47 24.06
C ILE A 8 2.54 1.94 22.71
N LEU A 9 1.53 1.08 22.74
CA LEU A 9 0.90 0.51 21.55
C LEU A 9 0.31 1.57 20.59
N PRO A 10 -0.46 2.59 21.04
CA PRO A 10 -0.93 3.64 20.14
C PRO A 10 0.21 4.55 19.65
N LEU A 11 1.26 4.76 20.45
CA LEU A 11 2.44 5.53 20.04
C LEU A 11 3.23 4.81 18.93
N LEU A 12 3.35 3.48 19.02
CA LEU A 12 3.98 2.64 17.99
C LEU A 12 3.15 2.62 16.70
N LEU A 13 1.81 2.59 16.82
CA LEU A 13 0.90 2.64 15.68
C LEU A 13 0.91 4.02 14.99
N LEU A 14 1.08 5.11 15.75
CA LEU A 14 1.23 6.47 15.24
C LEU A 14 2.57 6.68 14.50
N MET A 15 3.63 6.01 14.96
CA MET A 15 4.94 6.02 14.28
C MET A 15 4.93 5.26 12.94
N ILE A 16 3.98 4.35 12.73
CA ILE A 16 3.81 3.60 11.47
C ILE A 16 2.90 4.36 10.48
N SER A 17 2.05 5.28 10.94
CA SER A 17 1.14 6.02 10.06
C SER A 17 1.76 7.27 9.41
N GLY A 18 3.07 7.48 9.57
CA GLY A 18 3.73 8.77 9.36
C GLY A 18 4.51 8.96 8.06
N ILE A 19 4.28 8.19 6.99
CA ILE A 19 4.85 8.48 5.66
C ILE A 19 3.86 8.08 4.56
N ALA A 20 2.69 8.73 4.54
CA ALA A 20 1.92 8.79 3.31
C ALA A 20 2.50 9.96 2.50
N ASN A 21 3.47 9.69 1.62
CA ASN A 21 3.85 10.66 0.59
C ASN A 21 2.62 10.86 -0.30
N ALA A 22 1.92 11.98 -0.10
CA ALA A 22 0.82 12.37 -0.95
C ALA A 22 1.34 12.53 -2.39
N GLN A 23 0.54 12.11 -3.36
CA GLN A 23 0.82 12.26 -4.79
C GLN A 23 0.96 13.75 -5.12
N ASN A 24 2.18 14.20 -5.43
CA ASN A 24 2.46 15.63 -5.63
C ASN A 24 3.07 15.89 -7.01
N GLN A 25 2.72 17.03 -7.62
CA GLN A 25 3.36 17.52 -8.83
C GLN A 25 4.87 17.70 -8.66
N THR A 26 5.33 17.89 -7.42
CA THR A 26 6.75 17.93 -7.05
C THR A 26 7.47 16.60 -7.22
N ASP A 27 6.79 15.51 -7.58
CA ASP A 27 7.42 14.23 -7.93
C ASP A 27 7.70 14.10 -9.44
N ILE A 28 7.32 15.08 -10.26
CA ILE A 28 7.65 15.05 -11.69
C ILE A 28 9.06 15.60 -11.89
N ARG A 29 9.87 14.92 -12.70
CA ARG A 29 11.21 15.38 -13.08
C ARG A 29 11.35 15.40 -14.58
N ILE A 30 12.15 16.34 -15.07
CA ILE A 30 12.62 16.29 -16.46
C ILE A 30 13.65 15.16 -16.53
N ASN A 31 13.51 14.26 -17.49
CA ASN A 31 14.32 13.04 -17.61
C ASN A 31 15.33 13.11 -18.76
N GLU A 32 14.85 13.56 -19.92
CA GLU A 32 15.64 13.72 -21.13
C GLU A 32 15.20 14.96 -21.91
N VAL A 33 16.14 15.59 -22.59
CA VAL A 33 15.91 16.77 -23.44
C VAL A 33 16.69 16.65 -24.73
N MET A 34 16.01 16.83 -25.86
CA MET A 34 16.64 16.91 -27.19
C MET A 34 16.13 18.17 -27.92
N SER A 35 17.03 19.12 -28.18
CA SER A 35 16.72 20.37 -28.87
C SER A 35 16.75 20.24 -30.40
N ILE A 36 17.64 19.41 -30.95
CA ILE A 36 17.81 19.22 -32.40
C ILE A 36 17.57 17.74 -32.74
N ASN A 37 16.35 17.43 -33.17
CA ASN A 37 15.94 16.07 -33.55
C ASN A 37 15.97 15.91 -35.08
N GLN A 38 16.78 14.98 -35.59
CA GLN A 38 16.84 14.63 -37.01
C GLN A 38 16.51 13.15 -37.25
N ASN A 39 16.96 12.25 -36.37
CA ASN A 39 16.76 10.81 -36.48
C ASN A 39 16.12 10.20 -35.22
N GLY A 40 15.68 11.03 -34.28
CA GLY A 40 15.02 10.63 -33.04
C GLY A 40 13.53 10.29 -33.21
N PRO A 41 12.77 10.32 -32.10
CA PRO A 41 11.32 10.12 -32.10
C PRO A 41 10.62 10.97 -33.14
N ILE A 42 9.67 10.35 -33.84
CA ILE A 42 8.77 10.98 -34.79
C ILE A 42 7.44 11.19 -34.09
N ASP A 43 6.83 12.36 -34.26
CA ASP A 43 5.51 12.63 -33.74
C ASP A 43 4.40 11.86 -34.50
N ASN A 44 3.16 12.03 -34.08
CA ASN A 44 2.00 11.40 -34.73
C ASN A 44 1.72 11.92 -36.15
N PHE A 45 2.44 12.94 -36.62
CA PHE A 45 2.29 13.61 -37.91
C PHE A 45 3.45 13.33 -38.87
N GLY A 46 4.46 12.56 -38.44
CA GLY A 46 5.62 12.22 -39.27
C GLY A 46 6.77 13.23 -39.19
N HIS A 47 6.77 14.14 -38.22
CA HIS A 47 7.80 15.17 -38.08
C HIS A 47 8.78 14.87 -36.93
N HIS A 48 10.03 15.27 -37.15
CA HIS A 48 11.04 15.37 -36.09
C HIS A 48 10.97 16.75 -35.47
N ALA A 49 10.50 16.82 -34.23
CA ALA A 49 10.50 18.05 -33.43
C ALA A 49 11.42 17.89 -32.22
N ALA A 50 11.90 19.02 -31.68
CA ALA A 50 12.51 19.04 -30.36
C ALA A 50 11.54 18.41 -29.34
N TRP A 51 12.07 17.68 -28.36
CA TRP A 51 11.23 17.00 -27.39
C TRP A 51 11.87 16.97 -26.02
N ILE A 52 11.00 16.87 -25.02
CA ILE A 52 11.38 16.70 -23.63
C ILE A 52 10.58 15.55 -23.07
N GLU A 53 11.27 14.69 -22.35
CA GLU A 53 10.64 13.65 -21.56
C GLU A 53 10.58 14.06 -20.09
N ILE A 54 9.41 13.87 -19.50
CA ILE A 54 9.22 13.95 -18.06
C ILE A 54 8.96 12.56 -17.48
N PHE A 55 9.35 12.37 -16.23
CA PHE A 55 9.24 11.13 -15.50
C PHE A 55 8.58 11.34 -14.15
N ASN A 56 7.64 10.47 -13.79
CA ASN A 56 6.98 10.52 -12.49
C ASN A 56 7.80 9.78 -11.43
N THR A 57 8.56 10.48 -10.57
CA THR A 57 9.35 9.95 -9.43
C THR A 57 8.55 9.28 -8.33
N SER A 58 7.22 9.35 -8.34
CA SER A 58 6.39 8.69 -7.32
C SER A 58 6.02 7.24 -7.69
N TYR A 59 5.60 6.48 -6.68
CA TYR A 59 4.98 5.15 -6.83
C TYR A 59 3.45 5.22 -6.96
N GLY A 60 2.89 6.43 -7.13
CA GLY A 60 1.47 6.65 -7.37
C GLY A 60 1.22 7.29 -8.73
N THR A 61 -0.04 7.41 -9.10
CA THR A 61 -0.43 8.22 -10.27
C THR A 61 -0.36 9.70 -9.90
N VAL A 62 0.25 10.53 -10.75
CA VAL A 62 0.36 11.99 -10.55
C VAL A 62 -0.36 12.73 -11.67
N ASN A 63 -1.17 13.72 -11.29
CA ASN A 63 -1.83 14.61 -12.24
C ASN A 63 -0.92 15.81 -12.58
N ILE A 64 -0.47 15.87 -13.84
CA ILE A 64 0.42 16.92 -14.35
C ILE A 64 -0.34 18.06 -15.05
N ALA A 65 -1.68 17.99 -15.11
CA ALA A 65 -2.50 19.03 -15.71
C ALA A 65 -2.22 20.39 -15.04
N ASN A 66 -2.27 21.45 -15.85
CA ASN A 66 -2.06 22.83 -15.44
C ASN A 66 -0.66 23.18 -14.93
N MET A 67 0.30 22.24 -14.94
CA MET A 67 1.72 22.58 -14.78
C MET A 67 2.19 23.41 -15.97
N PHE A 68 3.32 24.10 -15.83
CA PHE A 68 3.83 24.99 -16.87
C PHE A 68 5.22 24.58 -17.34
N LEU A 69 5.44 24.64 -18.65
CA LEU A 69 6.74 24.49 -19.29
C LEU A 69 7.19 25.85 -19.81
N THR A 70 8.47 26.16 -19.63
CA THR A 70 9.08 27.39 -20.14
C THR A 70 10.57 27.21 -20.39
N ASP A 71 11.08 27.89 -21.40
CA ASP A 71 12.49 28.10 -21.71
C ASP A 71 12.99 29.49 -21.26
N ASP A 72 12.13 30.32 -20.68
CA ASP A 72 12.46 31.65 -20.16
C ASP A 72 12.06 31.75 -18.68
N ILE A 73 13.06 32.00 -17.83
CA ILE A 73 12.86 32.16 -16.39
C ILE A 73 11.97 33.36 -16.04
N ASN A 74 11.88 34.35 -16.93
CA ASN A 74 11.04 35.54 -16.74
C ASN A 74 9.59 35.33 -17.17
N ASP A 75 9.30 34.25 -17.91
CA ASP A 75 7.94 33.86 -18.30
C ASP A 75 7.62 32.43 -17.82
N PRO A 76 7.33 32.24 -16.51
CA PRO A 76 6.97 30.94 -15.95
C PRO A 76 5.63 30.39 -16.45
N ARG A 77 4.85 31.16 -17.23
CA ARG A 77 3.53 30.77 -17.74
C ARG A 77 3.49 30.52 -19.25
N LYS A 78 4.65 30.44 -19.90
CA LYS A 78 4.79 30.34 -21.36
C LYS A 78 3.90 29.27 -22.00
N TYR A 79 3.93 28.04 -21.48
CA TYR A 79 3.02 26.96 -21.89
C TYR A 79 2.36 26.31 -20.68
N ARG A 80 1.04 26.27 -20.67
CA ARG A 80 0.26 25.52 -19.68
C ARG A 80 -0.10 24.15 -20.23
N ILE A 81 0.27 23.09 -19.51
CA ILE A 81 -0.14 21.72 -19.84
C ILE A 81 -1.68 21.63 -19.74
N PRO A 82 -2.38 21.21 -20.81
CA PRO A 82 -3.84 21.22 -20.86
C PRO A 82 -4.45 20.24 -19.84
N SER A 83 -5.63 20.57 -19.33
CA SER A 83 -6.37 19.65 -18.44
C SER A 83 -7.05 18.56 -19.27
N ASN A 84 -6.46 17.36 -19.29
CA ASN A 84 -6.95 16.21 -20.05
C ASN A 84 -6.77 14.90 -19.25
N ALA A 85 -7.60 13.88 -19.50
CA ALA A 85 -7.47 12.55 -18.90
C ALA A 85 -6.12 11.87 -19.19
N ARG A 86 -5.39 12.29 -20.24
CA ARG A 86 -4.03 11.81 -20.55
C ARG A 86 -2.94 12.45 -19.69
N MET A 87 -3.25 13.47 -18.89
CA MET A 87 -2.31 14.13 -17.99
C MET A 87 -2.23 13.48 -16.60
N TYR A 88 -2.58 12.20 -16.52
CA TYR A 88 -2.38 11.37 -15.35
C TYR A 88 -1.25 10.40 -15.66
N MET A 89 -0.07 10.68 -15.11
CA MET A 89 1.10 9.82 -15.27
C MET A 89 1.03 8.69 -14.26
N GLY A 90 1.08 7.45 -14.73
CA GLY A 90 1.14 6.27 -13.87
C GLY A 90 2.41 6.24 -13.01
N PRO A 91 2.50 5.31 -12.05
CA PRO A 91 3.71 5.17 -11.24
C PRO A 91 4.90 4.84 -12.14
N ARG A 92 6.02 5.53 -11.93
CA ARG A 92 7.28 5.25 -12.67
C ARG A 92 7.12 5.35 -14.21
N SER A 93 6.16 6.13 -14.70
CA SER A 93 5.93 6.28 -16.14
C SER A 93 6.64 7.49 -16.73
N TYR A 94 6.86 7.45 -18.03
CA TYR A 94 7.42 8.52 -18.85
C TYR A 94 6.33 9.22 -19.67
N LEU A 95 6.54 10.49 -20.00
CA LEU A 95 5.70 11.21 -20.94
C LEU A 95 6.54 12.18 -21.76
N ILE A 96 6.30 12.21 -23.07
CA ILE A 96 7.04 13.05 -24.02
C ILE A 96 6.18 14.23 -24.43
N PHE A 97 6.78 15.42 -24.43
CA PHE A 97 6.23 16.64 -25.03
C PHE A 97 7.09 17.08 -26.21
N TYR A 98 6.45 17.38 -27.33
CA TYR A 98 7.08 17.92 -28.54
C TYR A 98 6.97 19.46 -28.56
N PHE A 99 8.06 20.11 -28.96
CA PHE A 99 8.22 21.57 -29.01
C PHE A 99 8.28 22.02 -30.47
N ASP A 100 7.14 21.94 -31.16
CA ASP A 100 6.97 22.32 -32.56
C ASP A 100 6.26 23.67 -32.75
N GLY A 101 5.81 24.29 -31.66
CA GLY A 101 5.04 25.54 -31.71
C GLY A 101 3.59 25.37 -32.14
N ASN A 102 3.07 24.14 -32.22
CA ASN A 102 1.70 23.87 -32.65
C ASN A 102 0.92 23.03 -31.63
N SER A 103 0.33 23.70 -30.63
CA SER A 103 -0.49 23.05 -29.61
C SER A 103 -1.82 22.47 -30.13
N GLU A 104 -2.20 22.70 -31.40
CA GLU A 104 -3.42 22.13 -31.99
C GLU A 104 -3.21 20.69 -32.48
N HIS A 105 -1.96 20.26 -32.70
CA HIS A 105 -1.63 18.91 -33.14
C HIS A 105 -2.08 17.83 -32.14
N SER A 106 -1.68 17.96 -30.88
CA SER A 106 -2.18 17.11 -29.80
C SER A 106 -1.87 17.71 -28.43
N VAL A 107 -2.39 17.09 -27.38
CA VAL A 107 -2.13 17.48 -25.98
C VAL A 107 -0.66 17.32 -25.55
N PHE A 108 0.17 16.70 -26.38
CA PHE A 108 1.61 16.53 -26.17
C PHE A 108 2.45 17.51 -26.99
N HIS A 109 1.85 18.44 -27.74
CA HIS A 109 2.55 19.46 -28.50
C HIS A 109 2.42 20.81 -27.78
N THR A 110 3.52 21.54 -27.70
CA THR A 110 3.58 22.84 -27.01
C THR A 110 3.33 23.99 -27.97
N ASN A 111 3.00 25.18 -27.42
CA ASN A 111 2.77 26.39 -28.21
C ASN A 111 4.07 27.13 -28.58
N PHE A 112 5.24 26.57 -28.27
CA PHE A 112 6.53 27.17 -28.60
C PHE A 112 7.55 26.11 -29.05
N LYS A 113 8.64 26.59 -29.64
CA LYS A 113 9.77 25.74 -30.05
C LYS A 113 10.94 25.93 -29.11
N LEU A 114 11.76 24.90 -28.96
CA LEU A 114 12.99 24.94 -28.17
C LEU A 114 14.17 25.48 -29.01
N ASP A 115 13.91 26.54 -29.79
CA ASP A 115 14.88 27.07 -30.75
C ASP A 115 15.79 28.09 -30.04
N SER A 116 17.10 27.84 -30.06
CA SER A 116 18.14 28.76 -29.55
C SER A 116 18.13 29.01 -28.04
N THR A 117 17.63 28.06 -27.25
CA THR A 117 17.72 28.09 -25.78
C THR A 117 18.44 26.86 -25.26
N ASP A 118 19.18 27.08 -24.18
CA ASP A 118 19.96 26.06 -23.47
C ASP A 118 19.30 25.76 -22.10
N PHE A 119 18.00 26.06 -21.96
CA PHE A 119 17.29 26.01 -20.70
C PHE A 119 15.84 25.58 -20.87
N ILE A 120 15.37 24.78 -19.92
CA ILE A 120 13.96 24.48 -19.73
C ILE A 120 13.66 24.32 -18.25
N ALA A 121 12.51 24.81 -17.82
CA ALA A 121 11.95 24.62 -16.50
C ALA A 121 10.53 24.07 -16.57
N LEU A 122 10.22 23.24 -15.57
CA LEU A 122 8.90 22.74 -15.25
C LEU A 122 8.43 23.41 -13.95
N TYR A 123 7.31 24.11 -14.00
CA TYR A 123 6.67 24.75 -12.86
C TYR A 123 5.40 24.00 -12.45
N ALA A 124 5.10 24.01 -11.16
CA ALA A 124 3.84 23.50 -10.65
C ALA A 124 2.65 24.34 -11.13
N SER A 125 1.44 23.86 -10.87
CA SER A 125 0.19 24.53 -11.27
C SER A 125 -0.02 25.95 -10.72
N ASN A 126 0.74 26.36 -9.71
CA ASN A 126 0.74 27.74 -9.19
C ASN A 126 1.60 28.71 -10.01
N ALA A 127 2.39 28.22 -10.98
CA ALA A 127 3.35 28.97 -11.78
C ALA A 127 4.42 29.74 -10.97
N THR A 128 4.69 29.32 -9.73
CA THR A 128 5.69 29.95 -8.85
C THR A 128 6.68 28.92 -8.29
N THR A 129 6.21 27.71 -8.00
CA THR A 129 7.07 26.62 -7.54
C THR A 129 7.74 25.97 -8.73
N VAL A 130 9.06 26.12 -8.83
CA VAL A 130 9.89 25.33 -9.75
C VAL A 130 9.87 23.88 -9.27
N VAL A 131 9.40 22.98 -10.13
CA VAL A 131 9.38 21.53 -9.86
C VAL A 131 10.70 20.91 -10.27
N ASP A 132 11.19 21.25 -11.46
CA ASP A 132 12.49 20.85 -11.96
C ASP A 132 12.95 21.81 -13.06
N SER A 133 14.26 21.87 -13.29
CA SER A 133 14.83 22.67 -14.37
C SER A 133 16.16 22.11 -14.80
N VAL A 134 16.50 22.28 -16.07
CA VAL A 134 17.79 21.88 -16.62
C VAL A 134 18.33 22.94 -17.54
N SER A 135 19.63 23.21 -17.40
CA SER A 135 20.42 23.90 -18.40
C SER A 135 21.26 22.86 -19.13
N PHE A 136 21.25 22.91 -20.46
CA PHE A 136 21.92 21.93 -21.32
C PHE A 136 22.66 22.67 -22.43
N ASN A 137 23.72 22.06 -22.97
CA ASN A 137 24.43 22.58 -24.13
C ASN A 137 24.47 21.48 -25.19
N LEU A 138 23.51 21.54 -26.12
CA LEU A 138 23.35 20.55 -27.18
C LEU A 138 23.70 21.21 -28.51
N SER A 139 24.90 20.92 -29.01
CA SER A 139 25.45 21.59 -30.20
C SER A 139 25.29 20.78 -31.50
N LYS A 140 25.00 19.49 -31.40
CA LYS A 140 24.84 18.60 -32.55
C LYS A 140 23.42 18.02 -32.61
N ALA A 141 22.99 17.70 -33.82
CA ALA A 141 21.76 16.92 -34.02
C ALA A 141 21.83 15.57 -33.30
N ASP A 142 20.67 15.13 -32.82
CA ASP A 142 20.44 13.85 -32.14
C ASP A 142 21.24 13.66 -30.84
N GLN A 143 21.74 14.75 -30.25
CA GLN A 143 22.25 14.74 -28.89
C GLN A 143 21.12 14.95 -27.89
N THR A 144 21.12 14.15 -26.82
CA THR A 144 20.19 14.29 -25.70
C THR A 144 20.96 14.70 -24.44
N CYS A 145 20.36 15.57 -23.65
CA CYS A 145 20.75 15.78 -22.26
C CYS A 145 19.88 14.87 -21.41
N THR A 146 20.47 13.82 -20.86
CA THR A 146 19.78 12.74 -20.15
C THR A 146 20.25 12.69 -18.69
N ARG A 147 19.36 12.34 -17.76
CA ARG A 147 19.78 12.04 -16.39
C ARG A 147 20.46 10.68 -16.34
N SER A 148 21.51 10.55 -15.52
CA SER A 148 22.21 9.28 -15.33
C SER A 148 21.30 8.14 -14.79
N ILE A 149 20.26 8.49 -14.05
CA ILE A 149 19.24 7.59 -13.49
C ILE A 149 17.87 8.25 -13.71
N ASP A 150 16.81 7.48 -13.93
CA ASP A 150 15.50 8.07 -14.20
C ASP A 150 15.03 9.01 -13.07
N GLY A 151 14.77 10.27 -13.41
CA GLY A 151 14.35 11.32 -12.47
C GLY A 151 15.34 11.66 -11.34
N LYS A 152 16.58 11.14 -11.37
CA LYS A 152 17.61 11.43 -10.36
C LYS A 152 19.02 11.43 -10.97
N GLY A 153 19.97 12.05 -10.27
CA GLY A 153 21.37 11.98 -10.64
C GLY A 153 21.77 13.12 -11.56
N ASP A 154 23.00 13.00 -12.05
CA ASP A 154 23.66 14.07 -12.78
C ASP A 154 23.19 14.10 -14.24
N TRP A 155 23.21 15.29 -14.83
CA TRP A 155 22.92 15.50 -16.23
C TRP A 155 24.13 15.13 -17.08
N VAL A 156 23.93 14.29 -18.09
CA VAL A 156 24.96 13.82 -19.00
C VAL A 156 24.50 14.05 -20.43
N VAL A 157 25.39 14.58 -21.27
CA VAL A 157 25.13 14.67 -22.72
C VAL A 157 25.48 13.33 -23.35
N SER A 158 24.51 12.72 -24.03
CA SER A 158 24.62 11.43 -24.70
C SER A 158 24.26 11.53 -26.18
N ASN A 159 24.86 10.67 -27.00
CA ASN A 159 24.49 10.49 -28.41
C ASN A 159 23.43 9.38 -28.60
N SER A 160 23.01 8.73 -27.52
CA SER A 160 21.90 7.77 -27.49
C SER A 160 20.78 8.33 -26.62
N PHE A 161 19.54 8.18 -27.09
CA PHE A 161 18.32 8.64 -26.43
C PHE A 161 17.40 7.46 -26.09
N THR A 162 16.66 7.56 -24.98
CA THR A 162 15.82 6.46 -24.44
C THR A 162 14.36 6.88 -24.24
N PRO A 163 13.68 7.40 -25.29
CA PRO A 163 12.30 7.87 -25.23
C PRO A 163 11.34 6.76 -24.79
N GLY A 164 10.61 7.01 -23.70
CA GLY A 164 9.67 6.10 -23.08
C GLY A 164 10.32 4.93 -22.35
N GLN A 165 11.64 4.95 -22.14
CA GLN A 165 12.43 3.87 -21.55
C GLN A 165 13.33 4.39 -20.43
N THR A 166 14.04 3.48 -19.76
CA THR A 166 14.99 3.85 -18.71
C THR A 166 16.30 4.36 -19.30
N ASN A 167 16.86 5.39 -18.67
CA ASN A 167 18.17 5.95 -18.99
C ASN A 167 19.31 5.01 -18.57
N GLU A 168 19.04 4.07 -17.65
CA GLU A 168 19.98 3.02 -17.25
C GLU A 168 20.07 1.94 -18.34
N THR A 169 20.77 2.25 -19.42
CA THR A 169 20.95 1.35 -20.57
C THR A 169 21.97 0.23 -20.31
N GLU A 170 22.88 0.43 -19.34
CA GLU A 170 23.82 -0.60 -18.94
C GLU A 170 23.15 -1.63 -18.04
N ALA A 171 23.31 -2.91 -18.38
CA ALA A 171 22.86 -3.99 -17.53
C ALA A 171 23.65 -3.96 -16.21
N LYS A 172 23.02 -3.51 -15.13
CA LYS A 172 23.56 -3.68 -13.77
C LYS A 172 23.81 -5.17 -13.56
N VAL A 173 25.08 -5.53 -13.35
CA VAL A 173 25.48 -6.91 -13.01
C VAL A 173 24.59 -7.37 -11.87
N LYS A 174 23.92 -8.53 -12.02
CA LYS A 174 22.95 -8.97 -11.02
C LYS A 174 23.67 -9.13 -9.70
N THR A 175 23.05 -8.72 -8.60
CA THR A 175 23.66 -8.83 -7.26
C THR A 175 24.14 -10.25 -6.95
N ALA A 176 23.45 -11.26 -7.49
CA ALA A 176 23.86 -12.66 -7.40
C ALA A 176 25.18 -12.98 -8.14
N GLU A 177 25.41 -12.39 -9.31
CA GLU A 177 26.66 -12.55 -10.08
C GLU A 177 27.83 -11.88 -9.36
N LEU A 178 27.61 -10.68 -8.81
CA LEU A 178 28.56 -10.03 -7.91
C LEU A 178 28.84 -10.91 -6.68
N PHE A 179 27.81 -11.56 -6.12
CA PHE A 179 27.98 -12.44 -4.96
C PHE A 179 28.86 -13.65 -5.27
N ILE A 180 28.69 -14.27 -6.43
CA ILE A 180 29.54 -15.38 -6.90
C ILE A 180 30.99 -14.91 -7.08
N GLN A 181 31.19 -13.67 -7.54
CA GLN A 181 32.53 -13.09 -7.67
C GLN A 181 33.22 -12.87 -6.31
N TYR A 182 32.50 -12.34 -5.31
CA TYR A 182 33.07 -12.02 -4.00
C TYR A 182 33.18 -13.21 -3.05
N ASP A 183 32.27 -14.19 -3.13
CA ASP A 183 32.27 -15.38 -2.29
C ASP A 183 32.07 -16.66 -3.13
N PRO A 184 33.10 -17.12 -3.87
CA PRO A 184 32.99 -18.28 -4.74
C PRO A 184 32.69 -19.60 -4.01
N ILE A 185 33.05 -19.68 -2.72
CA ILE A 185 32.92 -20.88 -1.89
C ILE A 185 31.59 -20.86 -1.10
N GLY A 186 30.99 -19.68 -0.92
CA GLY A 186 29.69 -19.50 -0.23
C GLY A 186 29.79 -19.37 1.30
N ILE A 187 30.99 -19.16 1.86
CA ILE A 187 31.20 -19.09 3.31
C ILE A 187 30.54 -17.83 3.88
N GLY A 188 30.73 -16.69 3.22
CA GLY A 188 30.11 -15.42 3.60
C GLY A 188 28.58 -15.51 3.57
N MET A 189 28.02 -16.17 2.56
CA MET A 189 26.57 -16.41 2.48
C MET A 189 26.05 -17.17 3.71
N THR A 190 26.71 -18.26 4.10
CA THR A 190 26.28 -19.07 5.25
C THR A 190 26.37 -18.33 6.57
N MET A 191 27.43 -17.54 6.78
CA MET A 191 27.59 -16.73 8.00
C MET A 191 26.51 -15.66 8.12
N VAL A 192 26.21 -14.95 7.02
CA VAL A 192 25.16 -13.93 7.02
C VAL A 192 23.80 -14.57 7.28
N ALA A 193 23.47 -15.68 6.61
CA ALA A 193 22.21 -16.40 6.84
C ALA A 193 22.06 -16.84 8.31
N PHE A 194 23.11 -17.44 8.89
CA PHE A 194 23.10 -17.85 10.30
C PHE A 194 22.94 -16.65 11.24
N SER A 195 23.62 -15.53 10.96
CA SER A 195 23.51 -14.32 11.77
C SER A 195 22.10 -13.72 11.76
N VAL A 196 21.44 -13.68 10.60
CA VAL A 196 20.07 -13.17 10.47
C VAL A 196 19.08 -14.07 11.22
N VAL A 197 19.21 -15.39 11.09
CA VAL A 197 18.37 -16.36 11.81
C VAL A 197 18.56 -16.24 13.32
N MET A 198 19.81 -16.15 13.79
CA MET A 198 20.09 -15.99 15.22
C MET A 198 19.59 -14.66 15.76
N CYS A 199 19.72 -13.56 15.01
CA CYS A 199 19.15 -12.27 15.38
C CYS A 199 17.62 -12.32 15.47
N ALA A 200 16.95 -12.95 14.50
CA ALA A 200 15.49 -13.09 14.50
C ALA A 200 15.00 -13.91 15.72
N LEU A 201 15.66 -15.03 16.02
CA LEU A 201 15.35 -15.86 17.19
C LEU A 201 15.63 -15.12 18.50
N ALA A 202 16.73 -14.37 18.58
CA ALA A 202 17.07 -13.57 19.75
C ALA A 202 16.03 -12.46 20.01
N LEU A 203 15.57 -11.77 18.96
CA LEU A 203 14.51 -10.77 19.05
C LEU A 203 13.18 -11.40 19.51
N LEU A 204 12.84 -12.57 18.98
CA LEU A 204 11.64 -13.32 19.38
C LEU A 204 11.72 -13.74 20.86
N TYR A 205 12.87 -14.24 21.30
CA TYR A 205 13.12 -14.57 22.71
C TYR A 205 12.98 -13.34 23.61
N LEU A 206 13.56 -12.21 23.22
CA LEU A 206 13.46 -10.96 23.97
C LEU A 206 12.01 -10.49 24.09
N PHE A 207 11.24 -10.58 22.99
CA PHE A 207 9.82 -10.27 22.97
C PHE A 207 9.05 -11.11 24.00
N PHE A 208 9.20 -12.44 23.97
CA PHE A 208 8.53 -13.33 24.94
C PHE A 208 9.01 -13.10 26.38
N LYS A 209 10.28 -12.78 26.59
CA LYS A 209 10.85 -12.48 27.91
C LYS A 209 10.26 -11.20 28.52
N VAL A 210 10.11 -10.14 27.72
CA VAL A 210 9.46 -8.90 28.15
C VAL A 210 7.98 -9.17 28.47
N LEU A 211 7.28 -9.89 27.59
CA LEU A 211 5.88 -10.25 27.77
C LEU A 211 5.67 -11.07 29.07
N SER A 212 6.50 -12.07 29.32
CA SER A 212 6.45 -12.91 30.52
C SER A 212 6.65 -12.11 31.82
N LYS A 213 7.61 -11.17 31.84
CA LYS A 213 7.83 -10.26 32.99
C LYS A 213 6.60 -9.39 33.27
N LEU A 214 5.92 -8.90 32.23
CA LEU A 214 4.71 -8.08 32.39
C LEU A 214 3.55 -8.87 33.02
N PHE A 215 3.37 -10.13 32.61
CA PHE A 215 2.35 -11.01 33.20
C PHE A 215 2.64 -11.35 34.67
N GLN A 216 3.89 -11.72 35.01
CA GLN A 216 4.23 -12.06 36.40
C GLN A 216 4.15 -10.87 37.36
N THR A 217 4.52 -9.66 36.90
CA THR A 217 4.54 -8.46 37.76
C THR A 217 3.13 -8.06 38.24
N LYS A 218 2.07 -8.33 37.46
CA LYS A 218 0.68 -8.11 37.92
C LYS A 218 0.22 -9.15 38.96
N VAL A 219 0.74 -10.38 38.88
CA VAL A 219 0.43 -11.47 39.84
C VAL A 219 1.11 -11.23 41.18
N THR A 220 2.40 -10.86 41.21
CA THR A 220 3.13 -10.66 42.48
C THR A 220 2.72 -9.37 43.20
N ILE A 221 2.32 -8.31 42.50
CA ILE A 221 1.87 -7.05 43.13
C ILE A 221 0.51 -7.23 43.82
N ASN A 222 -0.40 -8.02 43.24
CA ASN A 222 -1.67 -8.38 43.89
C ASN A 222 -1.47 -9.35 45.06
N LEU A 223 -0.45 -10.21 45.03
CA LEU A 223 -0.08 -11.08 46.15
C LEU A 223 0.61 -10.34 47.31
N LYS A 224 1.40 -9.28 47.03
CA LYS A 224 2.08 -8.49 48.08
C LYS A 224 1.15 -7.48 48.77
N HIS A 225 0.20 -6.86 48.06
CA HIS A 225 -0.81 -6.00 48.71
C HIS A 225 -1.70 -6.78 49.68
N LYS A 226 -1.78 -8.12 49.56
CA LYS A 226 -2.49 -9.00 50.48
C LYS A 226 -1.66 -9.47 51.69
N ARG A 227 -0.35 -9.21 51.74
CA ARG A 227 0.55 -9.68 52.82
C ARG A 227 1.02 -8.60 53.79
N THR A 228 0.85 -7.31 53.48
CA THR A 228 1.24 -6.19 54.35
C THR A 228 0.05 -5.46 54.99
N ALA A 229 -1.16 -6.01 54.92
CA ALA A 229 -2.38 -5.40 55.44
C ALA A 229 -3.09 -6.31 56.47
N SER A 230 -2.33 -6.96 57.35
CA SER A 230 -2.89 -7.81 58.42
C SER A 230 -2.32 -7.42 59.79
N VAL A 231 -2.62 -6.21 60.25
CA VAL A 231 -2.74 -5.87 61.68
C VAL A 231 -3.77 -4.75 61.81
N ASN A 232 -5.05 -5.11 61.93
CA ASN A 232 -6.00 -4.62 62.94
C ASN A 232 -7.43 -5.06 62.58
N ILE A 233 -8.14 -5.49 63.62
CA ILE A 233 -9.45 -6.12 63.65
C ILE A 233 -10.53 -5.04 63.56
N GLU A 234 -11.59 -5.27 62.77
CA GLU A 234 -13.00 -5.10 63.17
C GLU A 234 -13.93 -5.58 62.04
N GLU A 235 -15.11 -6.04 62.48
CA GLU A 235 -16.04 -6.97 61.84
C GLU A 235 -16.86 -6.34 60.70
N GLU A 236 -17.04 -7.08 59.59
CA GLU A 236 -18.28 -7.10 58.81
C GLU A 236 -18.30 -8.32 57.86
N GLU A 237 -19.34 -9.15 58.01
CA GLU A 237 -19.55 -10.42 57.32
C GLU A 237 -19.89 -10.23 55.83
N SER A 238 -19.07 -10.80 54.94
CA SER A 238 -19.54 -11.63 53.84
C SER A 238 -18.40 -12.48 53.31
N GLU A 239 -18.46 -13.78 53.63
CA GLU A 239 -17.44 -14.77 53.27
C GLU A 239 -17.24 -14.84 51.75
N THR A 240 -16.04 -14.48 51.29
CA THR A 240 -15.43 -15.12 50.14
C THR A 240 -14.08 -15.67 50.57
N GLN A 241 -14.15 -16.82 51.23
CA GLN A 241 -13.01 -17.63 51.62
C GLN A 241 -12.04 -17.81 50.45
N ILE A 242 -10.78 -17.47 50.67
CA ILE A 242 -9.69 -17.81 49.77
C ILE A 242 -9.49 -19.31 49.89
N LEU A 243 -10.19 -20.08 49.04
CA LEU A 243 -10.03 -21.51 49.01
C LEU A 243 -8.60 -21.88 48.59
N SER A 244 -7.93 -22.65 49.45
CA SER A 244 -6.64 -23.30 49.15
C SER A 244 -6.73 -24.05 47.81
N GLY A 245 -5.62 -24.15 47.08
CA GLY A 245 -5.57 -24.85 45.79
C GLY A 245 -6.08 -26.30 45.86
N GLU A 246 -5.99 -26.91 47.05
CA GLU A 246 -6.56 -28.21 47.37
C GLU A 246 -8.09 -28.21 47.37
N ILE A 247 -8.72 -27.15 47.89
CA ILE A 247 -10.18 -27.03 47.90
C ILE A 247 -10.70 -26.70 46.51
N ASN A 248 -9.97 -25.91 45.72
CA ASN A 248 -10.30 -25.72 44.30
C ASN A 248 -10.15 -27.01 43.49
N ALA A 249 -9.12 -27.82 43.78
CA ALA A 249 -8.96 -29.14 43.18
C ALA A 249 -10.09 -30.08 43.61
N ALA A 250 -10.51 -30.05 44.88
CA ALA A 250 -11.62 -30.84 45.39
C ALA A 250 -12.96 -30.43 44.77
N ILE A 251 -13.20 -29.12 44.59
CA ILE A 251 -14.40 -28.61 43.89
C ILE A 251 -14.38 -29.03 42.42
N ALA A 252 -13.24 -28.89 41.74
CA ALA A 252 -13.10 -29.31 40.35
C ALA A 252 -13.34 -30.82 40.19
N LEU A 253 -12.81 -31.63 41.11
CA LEU A 253 -13.04 -33.06 41.16
C LEU A 253 -14.52 -33.39 41.41
N ALA A 254 -15.15 -32.72 42.36
CA ALA A 254 -16.56 -32.92 42.70
C ALA A 254 -17.49 -32.57 41.51
N ILE A 255 -17.22 -31.45 40.82
CA ILE A 255 -17.95 -31.07 39.61
C ILE A 255 -17.72 -32.09 38.49
N HIS A 256 -16.49 -32.58 38.32
CA HIS A 256 -16.18 -33.59 37.31
C HIS A 256 -16.93 -34.91 37.56
N LEU A 257 -16.93 -35.40 38.81
CA LEU A 257 -17.65 -36.62 39.20
C LEU A 257 -19.17 -36.46 39.05
N TYR A 258 -19.73 -35.33 39.49
CA TYR A 258 -21.16 -35.05 39.34
C TYR A 258 -21.57 -34.97 37.87
N ARG A 259 -20.76 -34.32 37.03
CA ARG A 259 -21.02 -34.24 35.59
C ARG A 259 -20.92 -35.62 34.93
N ASN A 260 -19.99 -36.46 35.36
CA ASN A 260 -19.84 -37.83 34.87
C ASN A 260 -21.03 -38.72 35.29
N GLN A 261 -21.62 -38.49 36.46
CA GLN A 261 -22.85 -39.16 36.90
C GLN A 261 -24.11 -38.70 36.14
N LEU A 262 -24.16 -37.44 35.70
CA LEU A 262 -25.26 -36.89 34.90
C LEU A 262 -25.15 -37.21 33.40
N HIS A 263 -24.01 -37.72 32.94
CA HIS A 263 -23.93 -38.27 31.60
C HIS A 263 -24.68 -39.60 31.59
N ASP A 264 -25.92 -39.58 31.10
CA ASP A 264 -26.62 -40.81 30.71
C ASP A 264 -25.71 -41.56 29.73
N HIS A 265 -25.24 -42.75 30.13
CA HIS A 265 -24.56 -43.64 29.21
C HIS A 265 -25.58 -44.05 28.14
N GLU A 266 -25.58 -43.37 27.00
CA GLU A 266 -26.42 -43.74 25.87
C GLU A 266 -26.00 -45.14 25.39
N GLU A 267 -26.81 -46.16 25.71
CA GLU A 267 -26.71 -47.44 25.01
C GLU A 267 -27.01 -47.19 23.53
N ALA A 268 -26.07 -47.54 22.65
CA ALA A 268 -26.18 -47.37 21.21
C ALA A 268 -27.17 -48.34 20.55
N VAL A 269 -28.37 -48.51 21.12
CA VAL A 269 -29.47 -49.28 20.52
C VAL A 269 -30.46 -48.32 19.87
N LEU A 270 -30.24 -48.04 18.59
CA LEU A 270 -31.12 -47.24 17.75
C LEU A 270 -32.47 -47.97 17.50
N THR A 271 -33.48 -47.72 18.33
CA THR A 271 -34.86 -48.14 18.06
C THR A 271 -35.57 -47.11 17.17
N ILE A 272 -35.34 -47.19 15.86
CA ILE A 272 -36.00 -46.32 14.88
C ILE A 272 -37.46 -46.77 14.72
N LYS A 273 -38.40 -46.09 15.39
CA LYS A 273 -39.82 -46.18 15.07
C LYS A 273 -40.11 -45.32 13.82
N LYS A 274 -40.51 -45.95 12.72
CA LYS A 274 -40.91 -45.26 11.48
C LYS A 274 -42.19 -44.47 11.72
N VAL A 275 -42.06 -43.17 12.02
CA VAL A 275 -43.18 -42.24 12.06
C VAL A 275 -43.47 -41.75 10.64
N THR A 276 -44.52 -42.27 10.01
CA THR A 276 -45.06 -41.67 8.79
C THR A 276 -45.70 -40.33 9.15
N LYS A 277 -45.08 -39.21 8.76
CA LYS A 277 -45.68 -37.89 8.97
C LYS A 277 -46.91 -37.76 8.05
N THR A 278 -48.11 -37.82 8.61
CA THR A 278 -49.32 -37.32 7.94
C THR A 278 -49.17 -35.80 7.84
N TYR A 279 -48.97 -35.28 6.64
CA TYR A 279 -48.76 -33.85 6.42
C TYR A 279 -49.93 -33.05 7.00
N SER A 280 -49.65 -32.10 7.91
CA SER A 280 -50.66 -31.13 8.36
C SER A 280 -50.79 -30.02 7.31
N PRO A 281 -52.02 -29.57 6.99
CA PRO A 281 -52.24 -28.54 5.96
C PRO A 281 -51.50 -27.23 6.25
N TRP A 282 -51.25 -26.94 7.53
CA TRP A 282 -50.64 -25.69 8.01
C TRP A 282 -49.18 -25.53 7.55
N SER A 283 -48.39 -26.61 7.44
CA SER A 283 -46.98 -26.49 7.00
C SER A 283 -46.78 -26.61 5.49
N SER A 284 -47.86 -26.69 4.69
CA SER A 284 -47.72 -26.88 3.26
C SER A 284 -47.25 -25.59 2.58
N LYS A 285 -46.03 -25.66 2.00
CA LYS A 285 -45.35 -24.56 1.31
C LYS A 285 -46.18 -23.93 0.17
N LEU A 286 -47.19 -24.66 -0.31
CA LEU A 286 -48.17 -24.22 -1.31
C LEU A 286 -48.95 -22.97 -0.89
N TYR A 287 -49.25 -22.78 0.41
CA TYR A 287 -49.93 -21.58 0.89
C TYR A 287 -49.00 -20.38 1.15
N MET A 288 -47.68 -20.59 1.17
CA MET A 288 -46.70 -19.53 1.42
C MET A 288 -46.20 -18.85 0.14
N LEU A 289 -46.55 -19.37 -1.04
CA LEU A 289 -46.28 -18.69 -2.31
C LEU A 289 -47.35 -17.65 -2.61
N ARG A 290 -46.92 -16.47 -3.05
CA ARG A 290 -47.78 -15.37 -3.48
C ARG A 290 -48.67 -15.84 -4.64
N GLN A 291 -49.98 -15.92 -4.42
CA GLN A 291 -50.93 -16.21 -5.49
C GLN A 291 -51.00 -14.99 -6.43
N MET A 292 -50.86 -15.24 -7.73
CA MET A 292 -51.08 -14.21 -8.75
C MET A 292 -52.59 -13.94 -8.87
N PRO A 293 -53.02 -12.68 -9.09
CA PRO A 293 -54.43 -12.36 -9.25
C PRO A 293 -55.02 -13.07 -10.48
N ASN A 294 -56.14 -13.79 -10.27
CA ASN A 294 -56.89 -14.38 -11.37
C ASN A 294 -57.47 -13.27 -12.25
N LYS A 295 -57.17 -13.28 -13.56
CA LYS A 295 -57.86 -12.44 -14.53
C LYS A 295 -59.35 -12.80 -14.51
N PRO A 296 -60.27 -11.83 -14.43
CA PRO A 296 -61.69 -12.12 -14.58
C PRO A 296 -61.91 -12.74 -15.96
N VAL A 297 -62.47 -13.95 -15.99
CA VAL A 297 -62.93 -14.59 -17.22
C VAL A 297 -64.00 -13.68 -17.82
N GLN A 298 -63.68 -13.01 -18.92
CA GLN A 298 -64.68 -12.33 -19.72
C GLN A 298 -65.65 -13.41 -20.22
N ASN A 299 -66.86 -13.44 -19.67
CA ASN A 299 -67.90 -14.36 -20.08
C ASN A 299 -68.31 -14.00 -21.53
N PRO A 300 -68.00 -14.83 -22.55
CA PRO A 300 -68.23 -14.48 -23.95
C PRO A 300 -69.72 -14.48 -24.35
N PHE A 301 -70.64 -14.70 -23.40
CA PHE A 301 -72.08 -14.80 -23.65
C PHE A 301 -72.95 -13.66 -23.07
N LYS A 302 -72.38 -12.56 -22.57
CA LYS A 302 -73.17 -11.34 -22.36
C LYS A 302 -73.18 -10.48 -23.62
N ARG A 303 -74.09 -10.80 -24.54
CA ARG A 303 -74.56 -9.89 -25.60
C ARG A 303 -75.88 -9.24 -25.15
N LYS A 304 -75.89 -7.91 -25.26
CA LYS A 304 -76.95 -6.91 -25.08
C LYS A 304 -77.38 -6.62 -23.64
#